data_AF-A0A6I9WHG4-F1
#
_entry.id   AF-A0A6I9WHG4-F1
#
_cell.length_a   1.000
_cell.length_b   1.000
_cell.length_c   1.000
_cell.angle_alpha   90.00
_cell.angle_beta   90.00
_cell.angle_gamma   90.00
#
_symmetry.space_group_name_H-M   'P 1'
#
loop_
_entity.id
_entity.type
_entity.pdbx_description
1 polymer ?
#
loop_
_entity_poly.entity_id
_entity_poly.type
_entity_poly.pdbx_seq_one_letter_code
_entity_poly.pdbx_strand_id
1 'polypeptide(L)'
;MPTVDETDWPPYTRDNPKYFIWDAEKSGFGRGPRTTACAFWNEFLPRLKGVPDPTPEACKSAMASSVTAGVGELRGSTTIASILLLPVLVVYRFI
;
A
#
# COMPACT_ATOMS: atom_id res chain seq x y z
N MET A 1 14.07 25.39 -40.08
CA MET A 1 15.00 24.42 -39.46
C MET A 1 14.27 23.87 -38.25
N PRO A 2 14.06 22.54 -38.10
CA PRO A 2 13.35 22.04 -36.94
C PRO A 2 14.21 22.24 -35.69
N THR A 3 13.67 23.07 -34.80
CA THR A 3 13.96 23.34 -33.36
C THR A 3 15.43 23.52 -32.91
N VAL A 4 15.72 24.75 -32.50
CA VAL A 4 17.03 25.32 -32.11
C VAL A 4 17.39 25.11 -30.63
N ASP A 5 16.58 24.41 -29.85
CA ASP A 5 16.89 24.07 -28.45
C ASP A 5 16.30 22.69 -28.11
N GLU A 6 16.89 21.63 -28.66
CA GLU A 6 16.84 20.32 -28.00
C GLU A 6 17.54 20.52 -26.66
N THR A 7 16.77 20.83 -25.61
CA THR A 7 17.28 20.95 -24.24
C THR A 7 18.02 19.67 -23.95
N ASP A 8 19.36 19.73 -23.97
CA ASP A 8 20.30 18.61 -23.91
C ASP A 8 19.79 17.56 -22.91
N TRP A 9 19.10 16.52 -23.40
CA TRP A 9 18.49 15.49 -22.55
C TRP A 9 19.62 14.58 -22.13
N PRO A 10 20.14 14.70 -20.88
CA PRO A 10 21.32 13.95 -20.52
C PRO A 10 20.97 12.47 -20.39
N PRO A 11 21.94 11.58 -20.67
CA PRO A 11 21.75 10.16 -20.43
C PRO A 11 21.43 9.90 -18.95
N TYR A 12 20.60 8.90 -18.71
CA TYR A 12 20.31 8.42 -17.37
C TYR A 12 21.58 7.88 -16.71
N THR A 13 21.78 8.24 -15.45
CA THR A 13 22.78 7.60 -14.58
C THR A 13 22.13 7.21 -13.26
N ARG A 14 22.66 6.19 -12.58
CA ARG A 14 22.15 5.80 -11.27
C ARG A 14 22.31 6.91 -10.23
N ASP A 15 23.42 7.64 -10.28
CA ASP A 15 23.73 8.70 -9.33
C ASP A 15 22.94 9.99 -9.60
N ASN A 16 22.54 10.20 -10.86
CA ASN A 16 21.64 11.28 -11.27
C ASN A 16 20.51 10.72 -12.15
N PRO A 17 19.47 10.11 -11.54
CA PRO A 17 18.41 9.39 -12.25
C PRO A 17 17.38 10.35 -12.85
N LYS A 18 17.84 11.25 -13.72
CA LYS A 18 17.03 12.27 -14.37
C LYS A 18 16.23 11.65 -15.53
N TYR A 19 14.98 12.07 -15.69
CA TYR A 19 14.14 11.69 -16.82
C TYR A 19 13.39 12.91 -17.36
N PHE A 20 13.08 12.91 -18.65
CA PHE A 20 12.30 13.98 -19.27
C PHE A 20 10.80 13.75 -19.06
N ILE A 21 10.08 14.79 -18.65
CA ILE A 21 8.63 14.81 -18.55
C ILE A 21 8.12 15.33 -19.90
N TRP A 22 7.61 14.40 -20.70
CA TRP A 22 7.00 14.69 -21.99
C TRP A 22 5.48 14.75 -21.85
N ASP A 23 4.94 15.95 -21.68
CA ASP A 23 3.51 16.21 -21.57
C ASP A 23 3.14 17.46 -22.39
N ALA A 24 1.88 17.60 -22.80
CA ALA A 24 1.37 18.76 -23.53
C ALA A 24 1.26 20.02 -22.65
N GLU A 25 1.07 19.85 -21.34
CA GLU A 25 0.93 20.95 -20.38
C GLU A 25 2.22 21.24 -19.62
N LYS A 26 3.07 20.22 -19.45
CA LYS A 26 4.27 20.29 -18.61
C LYS A 26 5.46 19.67 -19.31
N SER A 27 6.50 20.46 -19.53
CA SER A 27 7.80 19.99 -19.99
C SER A 27 8.86 20.27 -18.94
N GLY A 28 9.87 19.40 -18.86
CA GLY A 28 10.98 19.56 -17.93
C GLY A 28 11.59 18.24 -17.50
N PHE A 29 12.39 18.27 -16.44
CA PHE A 29 13.07 17.08 -15.94
C PHE A 29 12.59 16.69 -14.55
N GLY A 30 12.24 15.42 -14.39
CA GLY A 30 12.01 14.79 -13.10
C GLY A 30 13.24 14.03 -12.60
N ARG A 31 13.17 13.51 -11.38
CA ARG A 31 14.17 12.61 -10.79
C ARG A 31 13.50 11.34 -10.30
N GLY A 32 14.00 10.19 -10.73
CA GLY A 32 13.59 8.87 -10.26
C GLY A 32 12.08 8.64 -10.37
N PRO A 33 11.56 8.22 -11.54
CA PRO A 33 10.12 8.04 -11.70
C PRO A 33 9.61 6.98 -10.71
N ARG A 34 8.66 7.36 -9.86
CA ARG A 34 7.99 6.48 -8.89
C ARG A 34 8.96 5.71 -7.96
N THR A 35 10.06 6.34 -7.53
CA THR A 35 11.11 5.70 -6.71
C THR A 35 10.57 4.82 -5.57
N THR A 36 9.62 5.33 -4.76
CA THR A 36 9.05 4.57 -3.63
C THR A 36 8.31 3.32 -4.08
N ALA A 37 7.55 3.39 -5.17
CA ALA A 37 6.84 2.21 -5.70
C ALA A 37 7.83 1.20 -6.28
N CYS A 38 8.86 1.66 -6.98
CA CYS A 38 9.92 0.79 -7.49
C CYS A 38 10.67 0.08 -6.36
N ALA A 39 11.00 0.78 -5.26
CA ALA A 39 11.61 0.16 -4.08
C ALA A 39 10.70 -0.92 -3.47
N PHE A 40 9.39 -0.64 -3.36
CA PHE A 40 8.44 -1.66 -2.91
C PHE A 40 8.45 -2.91 -3.80
N TRP A 41 8.35 -2.75 -5.12
CA TRP A 41 8.25 -3.89 -6.03
C TRP A 41 9.57 -4.67 -6.18
N ASN A 42 10.70 -3.97 -6.18
CA ASN A 42 11.99 -4.57 -6.48
C ASN A 42 12.74 -5.05 -5.24
N GLU A 43 12.56 -4.40 -4.10
CA GLU A 43 13.30 -4.72 -2.87
C GLU A 43 12.39 -5.37 -1.83
N PHE A 44 11.19 -4.83 -1.61
CA PHE A 44 10.32 -5.30 -0.53
C PHE A 44 9.48 -6.53 -0.91
N LEU A 45 8.85 -6.54 -2.09
CA LEU A 45 7.97 -7.65 -2.49
C LEU A 45 8.69 -9.01 -2.58
N PRO A 46 9.93 -9.12 -3.10
CA PRO A 46 10.66 -10.40 -3.10
C PRO A 46 10.84 -10.98 -1.70
N ARG A 47 11.05 -10.13 -0.68
CA ARG A 47 11.17 -10.54 0.73
C ARG A 47 9.89 -11.14 1.29
N LEU A 48 8.72 -10.66 0.85
CA LEU A 48 7.42 -11.23 1.24
C LEU A 48 7.20 -12.64 0.71
N LYS A 49 7.78 -12.99 -0.43
CA LYS A 49 7.63 -14.32 -1.06
C LYS A 49 8.47 -15.40 -0.37
N GLY A 50 9.14 -15.09 0.74
CA GLY A 50 9.99 -16.04 1.45
C GLY A 50 11.25 -16.42 0.69
N VAL A 51 11.65 -15.65 -0.34
CA VAL A 51 13.00 -15.72 -0.90
C VAL A 51 13.91 -15.13 0.17
N PRO A 52 14.76 -15.92 0.85
CA PRO A 52 15.59 -15.41 1.92
C PRO A 52 16.49 -14.32 1.35
N ASP A 53 16.48 -13.14 1.97
CA ASP A 53 17.54 -12.16 1.74
C ASP A 53 18.88 -12.84 2.05
N PRO A 54 19.93 -12.69 1.21
CA PRO A 54 21.27 -13.14 1.56
C PRO A 54 21.87 -12.35 2.74
N THR A 55 21.18 -11.29 3.20
CA THR A 55 21.59 -10.42 4.32
C THR A 55 20.53 -10.44 5.43
N PRO A 56 20.82 -11.01 6.62
CA PRO A 56 19.83 -11.27 7.67
C PRO A 56 19.30 -10.04 8.43
N GLU A 57 19.62 -8.81 8.01
CA GLU A 57 19.37 -7.60 8.81
C GLU A 57 18.07 -6.85 8.48
N ALA A 58 17.33 -7.24 7.43
CA ALA A 58 16.21 -6.44 6.94
C ALA A 58 14.93 -6.49 7.79
N CYS A 59 14.85 -7.34 8.82
CA CYS A 59 13.66 -7.43 9.69
C CYS A 59 14.02 -7.58 11.18
N LYS A 60 14.48 -6.49 11.78
CA LYS A 60 14.45 -6.30 13.25
C LYS A 60 13.51 -5.18 13.70
N SER A 61 12.52 -4.83 12.88
CA SER A 61 11.48 -3.86 13.30
C SER A 61 10.10 -4.42 12.99
N ALA A 62 9.55 -5.14 13.97
CA ALA A 62 8.16 -5.10 14.43
C ALA A 62 6.96 -5.14 13.44
N MET A 63 7.11 -5.42 12.13
CA MET A 63 5.99 -5.30 11.17
C MET A 63 5.49 -6.62 10.57
N ALA A 64 5.85 -7.76 11.18
CA ALA A 64 5.36 -9.08 10.76
C ALA A 64 4.60 -9.82 11.89
N SER A 65 3.95 -9.10 12.80
CA SER A 65 3.11 -9.72 13.85
C SER A 65 1.87 -8.89 14.15
N SER A 66 1.02 -8.65 13.15
CA SER A 66 -0.36 -8.21 13.37
C SER A 66 -1.26 -8.47 12.16
N VAL A 67 -1.25 -9.70 11.65
CA VAL A 67 -2.38 -10.22 10.85
C VAL A 67 -2.90 -11.51 11.48
N THR A 68 -3.12 -11.48 12.80
CA THR A 68 -3.94 -12.48 13.52
C THR A 68 -4.61 -11.79 14.71
N ALA A 69 -5.50 -10.84 14.45
CA ALA A 69 -6.43 -10.33 15.45
C ALA A 69 -7.80 -10.17 14.78
N GLY A 70 -8.40 -11.31 14.44
CA GLY A 70 -9.71 -11.34 13.79
C GLY A 70 -10.28 -12.74 13.68
N VAL A 71 -9.90 -13.66 14.57
CA VAL A 71 -10.57 -14.96 14.72
C VAL A 71 -10.82 -15.18 16.21
N GLY A 72 -12.10 -15.16 16.59
CA GLY A 72 -12.57 -16.01 17.68
C GLY A 72 -12.96 -15.36 19.01
N GLU A 73 -13.72 -14.25 19.05
CA GLU A 73 -14.44 -13.92 20.29
C GLU A 73 -15.77 -13.17 20.05
N LEU A 74 -16.65 -13.75 19.23
CA LEU A 74 -18.10 -13.55 19.41
C LEU A 74 -18.62 -14.56 20.42
N ARG A 75 -18.01 -14.58 21.62
CA ARG A 75 -18.46 -15.45 22.72
C ARG A 75 -19.44 -14.64 23.57
N GLY A 76 -20.72 -14.72 23.17
CA GLY A 76 -21.86 -14.47 24.04
C GLY A 76 -21.95 -13.09 24.68
N SER A 77 -22.11 -12.04 23.88
CA SER A 77 -22.65 -10.77 24.41
C SER A 77 -24.16 -10.93 24.59
N THR A 78 -24.60 -11.15 25.84
CA THR A 78 -26.01 -11.30 26.26
C THR A 78 -26.87 -10.06 25.95
N THR A 79 -26.28 -8.95 25.52
CA THR A 79 -27.01 -7.73 25.15
C THR A 79 -27.65 -7.80 23.77
N ILE A 80 -27.08 -8.56 22.84
CA ILE A 80 -27.58 -8.63 21.44
C ILE A 80 -28.87 -9.47 21.36
N ALA A 81 -29.00 -10.52 22.19
CA ALA A 81 -30.20 -11.33 22.26
C ALA A 81 -31.43 -10.53 22.76
N SER A 82 -31.22 -9.58 23.67
CA SER A 82 -32.29 -8.72 24.21
C SER A 82 -32.86 -7.73 23.19
N ILE A 83 -32.07 -7.29 22.21
CA ILE A 83 -32.49 -6.31 21.20
C ILE A 83 -33.49 -6.94 20.20
N LEU A 84 -33.38 -8.25 19.95
CA LEU A 84 -34.27 -8.96 19.02
C LEU A 84 -35.56 -9.48 19.65
N LEU A 85 -35.59 -9.71 20.97
CA LEU A 85 -36.76 -10.28 21.66
C LEU A 85 -37.77 -9.23 22.12
N LEU A 86 -37.34 -7.99 22.35
CA LEU A 86 -38.23 -6.90 22.75
C LEU A 86 -39.31 -6.55 21.69
N PRO A 87 -39.01 -6.42 20.38
CA PRO A 87 -40.05 -6.11 19.39
C PRO A 87 -41.05 -7.25 19.21
N VAL A 88 -40.62 -8.52 19.35
CA VAL A 88 -41.50 -9.68 19.19
C VAL A 88 -42.51 -9.79 20.35
N LEU A 89 -42.06 -9.55 21.58
CA LEU A 89 -42.94 -9.54 22.76
C LEU A 89 -43.93 -8.38 22.77
N VAL A 90 -43.56 -7.23 22.19
CA VAL A 90 -44.48 -6.09 22.02
C VAL A 90 -45.58 -6.45 21.02
N VAL A 91 -45.25 -7.03 19.87
CA VAL A 91 -46.25 -7.45 18.85
C VAL A 91 -47.22 -8.50 19.41
N TYR A 92 -46.73 -9.48 20.18
CA TYR A 92 -47.58 -10.50 20.81
C TYR A 92 -48.49 -9.97 21.93
N ARG A 93 -48.24 -8.77 22.47
CA ARG A 93 -49.13 -8.15 23.47
C ARG A 93 -50.25 -7.30 22.87
N PHE A 94 -50.24 -7.08 21.56
CA PHE A 94 -51.24 -6.28 20.84
C PHE A 94 -52.14 -7.13 19.90
N ILE A 95 -52.01 -8.46 19.95
CA ILE A 95 -52.92 -9.44 19.34
C ILE A 95 -53.66 -10.15 20.48
#